data_AF-A0A7C9E200-F1
#
_entry.id   AF-A0A7C9E200-F1
#
_cell.length_a   1.000
_cell.length_b   1.000
_cell.length_c   1.000
_cell.angle_alpha   90.00
_cell.angle_beta   90.00
_cell.angle_gamma   90.00
#
_symmetry.space_group_name_H-M   'P 1'
#
loop_
_entity.id
_entity.type
_entity.pdbx_description
1 polymer ?
#
loop_
_entity_poly.entity_id
_entity_poly.type
_entity_poly.pdbx_seq_one_letter_code
_entity_poly.pdbx_strand_id
1 'polypeptide(L)'
;MSAAYLGYSFDIHGGGMDLMFPHHENEIAQSCAACRESNVSYWVHNGFVTVDSEKMSKSLGNFFTIRQVIELYHPLALRLFLMGTHYRSSINYSGALLESAECIFYIYQTLNDCEDVLKQQDRTSLKNSVPQDIANCGDKFYDDFVVSNLNFR
;
A
#
# COMPACT_ATOMS: atom_id res chain seq x y z
N MET A 1 -20.94 -17.19 4.50
CA MET A 1 -21.18 -15.78 4.90
C MET A 1 -21.15 -14.84 3.71
N SER A 2 -20.10 -14.89 2.86
CA SER A 2 -19.98 -14.10 1.63
C SER A 2 -21.27 -14.05 0.80
N ALA A 3 -21.84 -15.21 0.48
CA ALA A 3 -23.06 -15.31 -0.33
C ALA A 3 -24.28 -14.55 0.25
N ALA A 4 -24.37 -14.42 1.57
CA ALA A 4 -25.49 -13.73 2.22
C ALA A 4 -25.41 -12.20 2.06
N TYR A 5 -24.20 -11.65 1.92
CA TYR A 5 -23.98 -10.20 1.85
C TYR A 5 -23.64 -9.71 0.44
N LEU A 6 -22.96 -10.53 -0.35
CA LEU A 6 -22.45 -10.17 -1.68
C LEU A 6 -23.19 -10.91 -2.80
N GLY A 7 -24.06 -11.87 -2.45
CA GLY A 7 -24.64 -12.80 -3.40
C GLY A 7 -23.71 -13.95 -3.75
N TYR A 8 -24.24 -14.95 -4.47
CA TYR A 8 -23.46 -16.09 -4.94
C TYR A 8 -22.44 -15.74 -6.03
N SER A 9 -22.55 -14.55 -6.62
CA SER A 9 -21.64 -14.04 -7.64
C SER A 9 -21.10 -12.67 -7.24
N PHE A 10 -19.78 -12.52 -7.11
CA PHE A 10 -19.11 -11.24 -6.77
C PHE A 10 -17.68 -11.17 -7.32
N ASP A 11 -17.08 -9.98 -7.28
CA ASP A 11 -15.88 -9.71 -8.07
C ASP A 11 -14.59 -10.26 -7.47
N ILE A 12 -14.32 -10.01 -6.18
CA ILE A 12 -13.01 -10.27 -5.58
C ILE A 12 -13.16 -11.05 -4.27
N HIS A 13 -12.45 -12.16 -4.16
CA HIS A 13 -12.24 -12.89 -2.91
C HIS A 13 -10.75 -12.97 -2.59
N GLY A 14 -10.35 -12.60 -1.37
CA GLY A 14 -8.95 -12.56 -0.97
C GLY A 14 -8.63 -13.37 0.27
N GLY A 15 -7.35 -13.70 0.46
CA GLY A 15 -6.86 -14.41 1.64
C GLY A 15 -5.34 -14.59 1.64
N GLY A 16 -4.80 -15.23 2.68
CA GLY A 16 -3.40 -15.67 2.68
C GLY A 16 -3.16 -16.78 1.67
N MET A 17 -1.94 -16.91 1.15
CA MET A 17 -1.54 -18.00 0.23
C MET A 17 -1.88 -19.39 0.77
N ASP A 18 -1.84 -19.60 2.09
CA ASP A 18 -2.24 -20.83 2.77
C ASP A 18 -3.74 -21.15 2.67
N LEU A 19 -4.58 -20.15 2.37
CA LEU A 19 -6.02 -20.34 2.24
C LEU A 19 -6.44 -20.83 0.85
N MET A 20 -5.56 -20.83 -0.15
CA MET A 20 -5.88 -21.38 -1.47
C MET A 20 -6.41 -22.82 -1.36
N PHE A 21 -5.69 -23.67 -0.62
CA PHE A 21 -6.06 -25.05 -0.39
C PHE A 21 -5.82 -25.45 1.08
N PRO A 22 -6.77 -26.13 1.74
CA PRO A 22 -8.06 -26.59 1.19
C PRO A 22 -9.18 -25.56 1.31
N HIS A 23 -8.94 -24.40 1.92
CA HIS A 23 -10.02 -23.52 2.38
C HIS A 23 -10.84 -22.94 1.22
N HIS A 24 -10.25 -22.12 0.34
CA HIS A 24 -10.96 -21.50 -0.78
C HIS A 24 -11.46 -22.52 -1.81
N GLU A 25 -10.72 -23.61 -2.04
CA GLU A 25 -11.19 -24.72 -2.87
C GLU A 25 -12.51 -25.31 -2.34
N ASN A 26 -12.61 -25.50 -1.02
CA ASN A 26 -13.84 -25.97 -0.39
C ASN A 26 -14.96 -24.91 -0.43
N GLU A 27 -14.62 -23.62 -0.32
CA GLU A 27 -15.62 -22.54 -0.46
C GLU A 27 -16.22 -22.49 -1.87
N ILE A 28 -15.39 -22.68 -2.91
CA ILE A 28 -15.85 -22.82 -4.29
C ILE A 28 -16.79 -24.01 -4.41
N ALA A 29 -16.37 -25.19 -3.92
CA ALA A 29 -17.17 -26.40 -3.99
C ALA A 29 -18.52 -26.25 -3.28
N GLN A 30 -18.54 -25.66 -2.08
CA GLN A 30 -19.78 -25.40 -1.33
C GLN A 30 -20.70 -24.41 -2.06
N SER A 31 -20.14 -23.33 -2.62
CA SER A 31 -20.91 -22.30 -3.31
C SER A 31 -21.53 -22.85 -4.59
N CYS A 32 -20.74 -23.53 -5.44
CA CYS A 32 -21.22 -24.16 -6.66
C CYS A 32 -22.26 -25.26 -6.41
N ALA A 33 -22.13 -26.01 -5.30
CA ALA A 33 -23.12 -27.01 -4.90
C ALA A 33 -24.44 -26.39 -4.46
N ALA A 34 -24.40 -25.23 -3.79
CA ALA A 34 -25.58 -24.51 -3.32
C ALA A 34 -26.28 -23.71 -4.44
N CYS A 35 -25.52 -23.12 -5.36
CA CYS A 35 -26.04 -22.33 -6.47
C CYS A 35 -25.17 -22.52 -7.72
N ARG A 36 -25.80 -22.95 -8.83
CA ARG A 36 -25.11 -23.21 -10.12
C ARG A 36 -24.51 -21.97 -10.77
N GLU A 37 -25.05 -20.80 -10.46
CA GLU A 37 -24.59 -19.51 -11.00
C GLU A 37 -23.52 -18.86 -10.10
N SER A 38 -23.01 -19.59 -9.09
CA SER A 38 -21.97 -19.07 -8.21
C SER A 38 -20.70 -18.75 -8.98
N ASN A 39 -20.14 -17.56 -8.77
CA ASN A 39 -18.93 -17.13 -9.44
C ASN A 39 -18.14 -16.12 -8.60
N VAL A 40 -16.82 -16.26 -8.60
CA VAL A 40 -15.91 -15.24 -8.08
C VAL A 40 -14.93 -14.91 -9.19
N SER A 41 -14.96 -13.67 -9.68
CA SER A 41 -14.19 -13.27 -10.86
C SER A 41 -12.68 -13.28 -10.62
N TYR A 42 -12.25 -12.87 -9.43
CA TYR A 42 -10.83 -12.75 -9.09
C TYR A 42 -10.53 -13.28 -7.68
N TRP A 43 -9.52 -14.14 -7.61
CA TRP A 43 -8.96 -14.64 -6.36
C TRP A 43 -7.60 -13.97 -6.11
N VAL A 44 -7.45 -13.33 -4.95
CA VAL A 44 -6.27 -12.51 -4.62
C VAL A 44 -5.61 -13.01 -3.35
N HIS A 45 -4.42 -13.61 -3.48
CA HIS A 45 -3.69 -14.18 -2.35
C HIS A 45 -2.40 -13.45 -2.03
N ASN A 46 -2.20 -13.08 -0.76
CA ASN A 46 -0.95 -12.49 -0.29
C ASN A 46 0.10 -13.55 0.03
N GLY A 47 1.37 -13.24 -0.25
CA GLY A 47 2.52 -14.09 0.08
C GLY A 47 2.72 -14.27 1.59
N PHE A 48 3.61 -15.20 1.94
CA PHE A 48 3.93 -15.50 3.34
C PHE A 48 4.83 -14.44 3.96
N VAL A 49 4.72 -14.29 5.27
CA VAL A 49 5.77 -13.65 6.08
C VAL A 49 6.69 -14.75 6.60
N THR A 50 7.98 -14.65 6.30
CA THR A 50 9.03 -15.57 6.74
C THR A 50 9.94 -14.90 7.76
N VAL A 51 10.63 -15.68 8.58
CA VAL A 51 11.75 -15.24 9.43
C VAL A 51 12.93 -16.13 9.04
N ASP A 52 14.06 -15.54 8.67
CA ASP A 52 15.25 -16.28 8.19
C ASP A 52 14.93 -17.29 7.07
N SER A 53 14.04 -16.90 6.14
CA SER A 53 13.52 -17.76 5.06
C SER A 53 12.70 -18.97 5.50
N GLU A 54 12.41 -19.12 6.81
CA GLU A 54 11.47 -20.12 7.32
C GLU A 54 10.09 -19.50 7.55
N LYS A 55 9.03 -20.31 7.34
CA LYS A 55 7.66 -19.86 7.60
C LYS A 55 7.50 -19.54 9.08
N MET A 56 6.92 -18.37 9.36
CA MET A 56 6.57 -17.99 10.73
C MET A 56 5.53 -18.97 11.30
N SER A 57 5.83 -19.59 12.45
CA SER A 57 4.88 -20.48 13.14
C SER A 57 5.10 -20.50 14.64
N LYS A 58 4.02 -20.70 15.40
CA LYS A 58 4.10 -20.83 16.87
C LYS A 58 4.94 -22.03 17.30
N SER A 59 4.90 -23.12 16.54
CA SER A 59 5.63 -24.35 16.81
C SER A 59 7.15 -24.21 16.67
N LEU A 60 7.62 -23.35 15.76
CA LEU A 60 9.05 -23.06 15.59
C LEU A 60 9.56 -21.99 16.57
N GLY A 61 8.68 -21.39 17.37
CA GLY A 61 9.05 -20.31 18.30
C GLY A 61 9.44 -19.00 17.63
N ASN A 62 9.38 -18.90 16.29
CA ASN A 62 9.75 -17.72 15.50
C ASN A 62 8.56 -16.79 15.19
N PHE A 63 7.50 -16.86 16.00
CA PHE A 63 6.26 -16.11 15.81
C PHE A 63 6.24 -14.82 16.64
N PHE A 64 5.94 -13.71 15.96
CA PHE A 64 5.78 -12.40 16.59
C PHE A 64 4.36 -11.88 16.34
N THR A 65 3.74 -11.35 17.39
CA THR A 65 2.47 -10.64 17.25
C THR A 65 2.70 -9.20 16.80
N ILE A 66 1.72 -8.62 16.11
CA ILE A 66 1.75 -7.20 15.77
C ILE A 66 1.98 -6.31 17.00
N ARG A 67 1.39 -6.65 18.15
CA ARG A 67 1.57 -5.90 19.42
C ARG A 67 3.04 -5.86 19.86
N GLN A 68 3.72 -7.00 19.82
CA GLN A 68 5.14 -7.08 20.15
C GLN A 68 6.01 -6.28 19.18
N VAL A 69 5.66 -6.27 17.88
CA VAL A 69 6.42 -5.53 16.88
C VAL A 69 6.26 -4.02 17.05
N ILE A 70 5.04 -3.53 17.33
CA ILE A 70 4.80 -2.09 17.49
C ILE A 70 5.26 -1.52 18.85
N GLU A 71 5.61 -2.38 19.81
CA GLU A 71 6.32 -1.97 21.03
C GLU A 71 7.78 -1.58 20.73
N LEU A 72 8.35 -2.11 19.64
CA LEU A 72 9.74 -1.87 19.22
C LEU A 72 9.85 -0.83 18.10
N TYR A 73 8.88 -0.81 17.18
CA TYR A 73 8.91 0.02 15.97
C TYR A 73 7.61 0.83 15.80
N HIS A 74 7.71 2.00 15.17
CA HIS A 74 6.52 2.79 14.88
C HIS A 74 5.54 2.02 13.94
N PRO A 75 4.21 2.02 14.18
CA PRO A 75 3.26 1.27 13.36
C PRO A 75 3.31 1.60 11.86
N LEU A 76 3.65 2.84 11.52
CA LEU A 76 3.79 3.24 10.11
C LEU A 76 5.08 2.69 9.48
N ALA A 77 6.16 2.49 10.24
CA ALA A 77 7.36 1.81 9.74
C ALA A 77 7.04 0.34 9.44
N LEU A 78 6.30 -0.34 10.32
CA LEU A 78 5.79 -1.69 10.06
C LEU A 78 4.92 -1.73 8.80
N ARG A 79 4.02 -0.75 8.62
CA ARG A 79 3.20 -0.65 7.41
C ARG A 79 4.04 -0.45 6.15
N LEU A 80 5.01 0.45 6.18
CA LEU A 80 5.91 0.70 5.04
C LEU A 80 6.71 -0.55 4.70
N PHE A 81 7.23 -1.26 5.70
CA PHE A 81 7.90 -2.54 5.52
C PHE A 81 7.01 -3.57 4.79
N LEU A 82 5.77 -3.75 5.25
CA LEU A 82 4.82 -4.69 4.62
C LEU A 82 4.45 -4.29 3.18
N MET A 83 4.46 -2.99 2.87
CA MET A 83 4.19 -2.45 1.54
C MET A 83 5.42 -2.40 0.64
N GLY A 84 6.63 -2.59 1.19
CA GLY A 84 7.90 -2.49 0.46
C GLY A 84 8.13 -3.62 -0.54
N THR A 85 7.33 -4.68 -0.48
CA THR A 85 7.38 -5.82 -1.41
C THR A 85 6.04 -5.99 -2.10
N HIS A 86 6.04 -6.45 -3.35
CA HIS A 86 4.81 -6.82 -4.05
C HIS A 86 4.00 -7.87 -3.25
N TYR A 87 2.69 -7.66 -3.10
CA TYR A 87 1.85 -8.43 -2.17
C TYR A 87 1.84 -9.95 -2.39
N ARG A 88 2.13 -10.42 -3.61
CA ARG A 88 2.20 -11.86 -3.95
C ARG A 88 3.51 -12.52 -3.55
N SER A 89 4.56 -11.74 -3.30
CA SER A 89 5.87 -12.25 -2.94
C SER A 89 5.93 -12.50 -1.44
N SER A 90 6.73 -13.47 -1.02
CA SER A 90 7.04 -13.65 0.40
C SER A 90 7.84 -12.47 0.92
N ILE A 91 7.50 -12.02 2.13
CA ILE A 91 8.19 -10.93 2.83
C ILE A 91 9.05 -11.56 3.93
N ASN A 92 10.35 -11.33 3.89
CA ASN A 92 11.24 -11.77 4.96
C ASN A 92 11.28 -10.73 6.08
N TYR A 93 10.76 -11.09 7.24
CA TYR A 93 10.87 -10.32 8.47
C TYR A 93 12.33 -10.31 8.94
N SER A 94 12.90 -9.11 8.99
CA SER A 94 14.27 -8.85 9.47
C SER A 94 14.28 -7.49 10.18
N GLY A 95 14.87 -7.42 11.36
CA GLY A 95 14.99 -6.17 12.12
C GLY A 95 15.64 -5.05 11.29
N ALA A 96 16.68 -5.38 10.51
CA ALA A 96 17.38 -4.41 9.65
C ALA A 96 16.47 -3.81 8.55
N LEU A 97 15.56 -4.61 7.98
CA LEU A 97 14.59 -4.11 6.99
C LEU A 97 13.53 -3.24 7.64
N LEU A 98 13.16 -3.55 8.89
CA LEU A 98 12.17 -2.79 9.65
C LEU A 98 12.73 -1.45 10.13
N GLU A 99 13.99 -1.42 10.57
CA GLU A 99 14.75 -0.20 10.84
C GLU A 99 14.89 0.66 9.59
N SER A 100 15.18 0.04 8.45
CA SER A 100 15.22 0.77 7.17
C SER A 100 13.88 1.40 6.82
N ALA A 101 12.76 0.82 7.26
CA ALA A 101 11.41 1.37 7.05
C ALA A 101 11.10 2.56 7.98
N GLU A 102 11.92 2.84 9.00
CA GLU A 102 11.83 4.10 9.75
C GLU A 102 12.24 5.31 8.91
N CYS A 103 12.78 5.10 7.70
CA CYS A 103 12.94 6.14 6.69
C CYS A 103 11.64 6.86 6.33
N ILE A 104 10.48 6.31 6.71
CA ILE A 104 9.20 7.01 6.65
C ILE A 104 9.24 8.38 7.36
N PHE A 105 10.08 8.54 8.39
CA PHE A 105 10.32 9.82 9.04
C PHE A 105 10.79 10.87 8.03
N TYR A 106 11.67 10.52 7.08
CA TYR A 106 12.15 11.46 6.06
C TYR A 106 11.05 11.90 5.09
N ILE A 107 10.08 11.01 4.81
CA ILE A 107 8.91 11.37 3.99
C ILE A 107 8.09 12.44 4.72
N TYR A 108 7.80 12.21 6.01
CA TYR A 108 7.04 13.18 6.82
C TYR A 108 7.80 14.47 7.06
N GLN A 109 9.11 14.41 7.30
CA GLN A 109 9.96 15.60 7.42
C GLN A 109 9.91 16.43 6.14
N THR A 110 10.06 15.79 4.98
CA THR A 110 9.97 16.46 3.68
C THR A 110 8.62 17.14 3.49
N LEU A 111 7.52 16.47 3.84
CA LEU A 111 6.19 17.07 3.77
C LEU A 111 6.05 18.29 4.69
N ASN A 112 6.55 18.19 5.93
CA ASN A 112 6.54 19.31 6.87
C ASN A 112 7.36 20.50 6.35
N ASP A 113 8.55 20.25 5.83
CA ASP A 113 9.43 21.29 5.27
C ASP A 113 8.76 21.98 4.07
N CYS A 114 8.10 21.21 3.19
CA CYS A 114 7.32 21.76 2.09
C CYS A 114 6.15 22.64 2.59
N GLU A 115 5.41 22.21 3.61
CA GLU A 115 4.34 23.02 4.19
C GLU A 115 4.85 24.32 4.79
N ASP A 116 5.99 24.28 5.49
CA ASP A 116 6.57 25.46 6.12
C ASP A 116 7.02 26.50 5.07
N VAL A 117 7.58 26.04 3.95
CA VAL A 117 7.92 26.90 2.80
C VAL A 117 6.66 27.52 2.17
N LEU A 118 5.60 26.74 1.98
CA LEU A 118 4.33 27.25 1.40
C LEU A 118 3.66 28.28 2.31
N LYS A 119 3.63 28.05 3.63
CA LYS A 119 3.10 29.01 4.62
C LYS A 119 3.89 30.32 4.63
N GLN A 120 5.21 30.26 4.37
CA GLN A 120 6.03 31.46 4.23
C GLN A 120 5.70 32.21 2.93
N GLN A 121 5.52 31.52 1.80
CA GLN A 121 5.14 32.13 0.51
C GLN A 121 3.78 32.83 0.56
N ASP A 122 2.76 32.27 1.22
CA ASP A 122 1.47 32.96 1.39
C ASP A 122 1.62 34.28 2.16
N ARG A 123 2.55 34.34 3.13
CA ARG A 123 2.86 35.58 3.87
C ARG A 123 3.68 36.57 3.06
N THR A 124 4.56 36.13 2.16
CA THR A 124 5.34 37.01 1.27
C THR A 124 4.56 37.47 0.04
N SER A 125 3.62 36.67 -0.47
CA SER A 125 2.73 37.02 -1.60
C SER A 125 1.76 38.15 -1.23
N LEU A 126 1.39 38.26 0.05
CA LEU A 126 0.68 39.42 0.61
C LEU A 126 1.54 40.70 0.72
N LYS A 127 2.87 40.63 0.51
CA LYS A 127 3.77 41.79 0.60
C LYS A 127 4.44 42.18 -0.71
N ASN A 128 4.64 41.24 -1.64
CA ASN A 128 5.31 41.51 -2.90
C ASN A 128 4.47 40.97 -4.06
N SER A 129 3.91 41.86 -4.87
CA SER A 129 3.37 41.50 -6.18
C SER A 129 4.46 40.84 -7.02
N VAL A 130 4.18 39.65 -7.56
CA VAL A 130 5.11 38.91 -8.41
C VAL A 130 5.54 39.80 -9.59
N PRO A 131 6.84 40.00 -9.82
CA PRO A 131 7.32 40.68 -11.01
C PRO A 131 6.78 40.01 -12.29
N GLN A 132 6.24 40.81 -13.20
CA GLN A 132 5.44 40.33 -14.32
C GLN A 132 6.18 39.35 -15.24
N ASP A 133 7.51 39.46 -15.28
CA ASP A 133 8.42 38.57 -16.01
C ASP A 133 8.46 37.13 -15.47
N ILE A 134 8.31 36.95 -14.15
CA ILE A 134 8.26 35.62 -13.53
C ILE A 134 6.88 34.98 -13.72
N ALA A 135 5.81 35.77 -13.62
CA ALA A 135 4.44 35.31 -13.90
C ALA A 135 4.31 34.78 -15.34
N ASN A 136 4.87 35.53 -16.31
CA ASN A 136 4.88 35.13 -17.71
C ASN A 136 5.69 33.85 -17.98
N CYS A 137 6.67 33.51 -17.13
CA CYS A 137 7.47 32.29 -17.27
C CYS A 137 6.68 31.05 -16.80
N GLY A 138 5.85 31.20 -15.76
CA GLY A 138 4.97 30.15 -15.25
C GLY A 138 3.92 29.72 -16.29
N ASP A 139 3.29 30.71 -16.94
CA ASP A 139 2.30 30.44 -18.00
C ASP A 139 2.92 29.69 -19.18
N LYS A 140 4.14 30.08 -19.57
CA LYS A 140 4.88 29.44 -20.66
C LYS A 140 5.22 27.98 -20.35
N PHE A 141 5.60 27.68 -19.10
CA PHE A 141 5.92 26.32 -18.67
C PHE A 141 4.66 25.43 -18.62
N TYR A 142 3.53 25.98 -18.21
CA TYR A 142 2.25 25.27 -18.24
C TYR A 142 1.81 24.95 -19.68
N ASP A 143 1.94 25.91 -20.60
CA ASP A 143 1.64 25.70 -22.02
C ASP A 143 2.54 24.63 -22.64
N ASP A 144 3.85 24.67 -22.39
CA ASP A 144 4.79 23.66 -22.87
C ASP A 144 4.50 22.26 -22.29
N PHE A 145 4.05 22.17 -21.03
CA PHE A 145 3.66 20.92 -20.39
C PHE A 145 2.35 20.34 -20.95
N VAL A 146 1.37 21.18 -21.26
CA VAL A 146 0.10 20.74 -21.86
C VAL A 146 0.30 20.33 -23.33
N VAL A 147 1.08 21.10 -24.08
CA VAL A 147 1.38 20.80 -25.49
C VAL A 147 2.23 19.53 -25.63
N SER A 148 3.17 19.27 -24.72
CA SER A 148 3.96 18.03 -24.72
C SER A 148 3.13 16.78 -24.38
N ASN A 149 2.12 16.89 -23.51
CA ASN A 149 1.21 15.78 -23.17
C ASN A 149 0.16 15.47 -24.26
N LEU A 150 -0.15 16.41 -25.16
CA LEU A 150 -1.06 16.19 -26.28
C LEU A 150 -0.41 15.46 -27.48
N ASN A 151 0.93 15.40 -27.53
CA ASN A 151 1.69 14.74 -28.60
C ASN A 151 2.04 13.26 -28.32
N PHE A 152 1.54 12.68 -27.23
CA PHE A 152 1.72 11.28 -26.85
C PHE A 152 0.43 10.43 -26.99
N ARG A 153 -0.48 10.81 -27.88
CA ARG A 153 -1.62 9.98 -28.32
C ARG A 153 -1.52 9.62 -29.80
#